data_AF-A0A7C7JNA7-F1
#
_entry.id   AF-A0A7C7JNA7-F1
#
_cell.length_a   1.000
_cell.length_b   1.000
_cell.length_c   1.000
_cell.angle_alpha   90.00
_cell.angle_beta   90.00
_cell.angle_gamma   90.00
#
_symmetry.space_group_name_H-M   'P 1'
#
loop_
_entity.id
_entity.type
_entity.pdbx_description
1 polymer ?
#
loop_
_entity_poly.entity_id
_entity_poly.type
_entity_poly.pdbx_seq_one_letter_code
_entity_poly.pdbx_strand_id
1 'polypeptide(L)'
;MKSKNIPVDIRTKSIKEAQDEIKQIIETLENTKINLEDSIEQYNRMIQLNYHIQDQFRQKANEIKQSTLHKNKKNLLKDLE
;
A
#
# COMPACT_ATOMS: atom_id res chain seq x y z
N MET A 1 1.21 8.59 -9.75
CA MET A 1 0.00 8.02 -10.39
C MET A 1 -1.21 8.50 -9.61
N LYS A 2 -2.27 8.92 -10.32
CA LYS A 2 -3.44 9.62 -9.77
C LYS A 2 -3.86 8.99 -8.44
N SER A 3 -3.90 9.80 -7.38
CA SER A 3 -4.51 9.46 -6.10
C SER A 3 -5.98 9.16 -6.36
N LYS A 4 -6.27 7.91 -6.74
CA LYS A 4 -7.64 7.39 -6.75
C LYS A 4 -8.19 7.62 -5.34
N ASN A 5 -9.44 8.05 -5.23
CA ASN A 5 -10.13 8.22 -3.95
C ASN A 5 -10.19 6.87 -3.23
N ILE A 6 -9.12 6.52 -2.51
CA ILE A 6 -9.09 5.35 -1.63
C ILE A 6 -10.04 5.68 -0.47
N PRO A 7 -11.04 4.83 -0.18
CA PRO A 7 -11.92 4.96 0.97
C PRO A 7 -11.19 5.14 2.30
N VAL A 8 -11.81 5.85 3.25
CA VAL A 8 -11.19 6.17 4.55
C VAL A 8 -10.86 4.90 5.34
N ASP A 9 -11.74 3.89 5.32
CA ASP A 9 -11.54 2.61 6.00
C ASP A 9 -10.31 1.85 5.49
N ILE A 10 -9.96 2.01 4.20
CA ILE A 10 -8.76 1.40 3.63
C ILE A 10 -7.52 2.19 4.03
N ARG A 11 -7.57 3.53 4.05
CA ARG A 11 -6.42 4.38 4.43
C ARG A 11 -5.95 4.14 5.86
N THR A 12 -6.87 3.77 6.76
CA THR A 12 -6.55 3.50 8.16
C THR A 12 -5.96 2.11 8.41
N LYS A 13 -5.98 1.21 7.42
CA LYS A 13 -5.43 -0.14 7.55
C LYS A 13 -3.92 -0.13 7.54
N SER A 14 -3.32 -0.99 8.36
CA SER A 14 -1.93 -1.40 8.21
C SER A 14 -1.73 -2.24 6.95
N ILE A 15 -0.47 -2.38 6.51
CA ILE A 15 -0.12 -3.27 5.37
C ILE A 15 -0.59 -4.70 5.66
N LYS A 16 -0.47 -5.17 6.91
CA LYS A 16 -0.84 -6.52 7.32
C LYS A 16 -2.35 -6.76 7.23
N GLU A 17 -3.14 -5.83 7.75
CA GLU A 17 -4.61 -5.90 7.65
C GLU A 17 -5.07 -5.87 6.19
N ALA A 18 -4.48 -5.01 5.36
CA ALA A 18 -4.81 -4.95 3.94
C ALA A 18 -4.44 -6.26 3.21
N GLN A 19 -3.31 -6.89 3.55
CA GLN A 19 -2.93 -8.19 2.99
C GLN A 19 -3.87 -9.32 3.41
N ASP A 20 -4.28 -9.34 4.67
CA ASP A 20 -5.16 -10.40 5.18
C ASP A 20 -6.57 -10.27 4.58
N GLU A 21 -7.05 -9.05 4.35
CA GLU A 21 -8.30 -8.81 3.60
C GLU A 21 -8.19 -9.20 2.11
N ILE A 22 -7.06 -8.88 1.44
CA ILE A 22 -6.82 -9.33 0.07
C ILE A 22 -6.87 -10.86 -0.04
N LYS A 23 -6.31 -11.60 0.93
CA LYS A 23 -6.37 -13.07 0.94
C LYS A 23 -7.80 -13.58 1.01
N GLN A 24 -8.62 -13.01 1.91
CA GLN A 24 -10.03 -13.35 2.02
C GLN A 24 -10.80 -13.06 0.73
N ILE A 25 -10.49 -11.94 0.07
CA ILE A 25 -11.08 -11.60 -1.22
C ILE A 25 -10.66 -12.60 -2.30
N ILE A 26 -9.40 -13.02 -2.36
CA ILE A 26 -8.93 -14.03 -3.33
C ILE A 26 -9.66 -15.35 -3.12
N GLU A 27 -9.73 -15.85 -1.89
CA GLU A 27 -10.47 -17.07 -1.55
C GLU A 27 -11.95 -16.99 -1.97
N THR A 28 -12.54 -15.81 -1.83
CA THR A 28 -13.91 -15.50 -2.24
C THR A 28 -14.03 -15.54 -3.77
N LEU A 29 -13.17 -14.82 -4.50
CA LEU A 29 -13.19 -14.71 -5.97
C LEU A 29 -12.87 -16.04 -6.69
N GLU A 30 -12.07 -16.91 -6.08
CA GLU A 30 -11.75 -18.24 -6.61
C GLU A 30 -12.87 -19.26 -6.35
N ASN A 31 -13.87 -18.90 -5.55
CA ASN A 31 -15.01 -19.77 -5.26
C ASN A 31 -15.96 -19.85 -6.46
N THR A 32 -16.21 -21.06 -6.95
CA THR A 32 -17.09 -21.33 -8.10
C THR A 32 -18.57 -21.01 -7.87
N LYS A 33 -18.95 -20.66 -6.64
CA LYS A 33 -20.33 -20.34 -6.26
C LYS A 33 -20.68 -18.86 -6.36
N ILE A 34 -19.71 -17.98 -6.61
CA ILE A 34 -19.93 -16.53 -6.71
C ILE A 34 -20.32 -16.14 -8.13
N ASN A 35 -21.35 -15.30 -8.25
CA ASN A 35 -21.76 -14.75 -9.54
C ASN A 35 -20.87 -13.54 -9.92
N LEU A 36 -20.91 -13.17 -11.20
CA LEU A 36 -20.09 -12.07 -11.71
C LEU A 36 -20.38 -10.73 -11.00
N GLU A 37 -21.65 -10.44 -10.70
CA GLU A 37 -22.06 -9.17 -10.09
C GLU A 37 -21.43 -8.98 -8.70
N ASP A 38 -21.50 -10.03 -7.87
CA ASP A 38 -20.92 -10.06 -6.53
C ASP A 38 -19.38 -10.01 -6.57
N SER A 39 -18.77 -10.51 -7.64
CA SER A 39 -17.31 -10.49 -7.82
C SER A 39 -16.76 -9.09 -8.13
N ILE A 40 -17.56 -8.19 -8.72
CA ILE A 40 -17.12 -6.85 -9.15
C ILE A 40 -16.75 -5.99 -7.95
N GLU A 41 -17.58 -5.99 -6.91
CA GLU A 41 -17.32 -5.19 -5.70
C GLU A 41 -16.06 -5.68 -4.98
N GLN A 42 -15.94 -7.00 -4.81
CA GLN A 42 -14.78 -7.64 -4.18
C GLN A 42 -13.49 -7.34 -4.95
N TYR A 43 -13.51 -7.46 -6.28
CA TYR A 43 -12.37 -7.12 -7.13
C TYR A 43 -11.98 -5.65 -7.03
N ASN A 44 -12.95 -4.73 -7.10
CA ASN A 44 -12.68 -3.30 -6.96
C ASN A 44 -12.08 -2.97 -5.60
N ARG A 45 -12.55 -3.62 -4.53
CA ARG A 45 -12.00 -3.47 -3.18
C ARG A 45 -10.56 -3.99 -3.09
N MET A 46 -10.27 -5.14 -3.68
CA MET A 46 -8.89 -5.67 -3.79
C MET A 46 -7.95 -4.69 -4.48
N ILE A 47 -8.40 -4.04 -5.57
CA ILE A 47 -7.60 -3.03 -6.29
C ILE A 47 -7.30 -1.81 -5.40
N GLN A 48 -8.27 -1.35 -4.61
CA GLN A 48 -8.06 -0.24 -3.67
C GLN A 48 -7.07 -0.61 -2.56
N LEU A 49 -7.19 -1.81 -1.99
CA LEU A 49 -6.26 -2.33 -0.98
C LEU A 49 -4.83 -2.44 -1.54
N ASN A 50 -4.68 -2.91 -2.78
CA ASN A 50 -3.37 -3.01 -3.43
C ASN A 50 -2.73 -1.62 -3.66
N TYR A 51 -3.51 -0.62 -4.07
CA TYR A 51 -3.00 0.75 -4.19
C TYR A 51 -2.58 1.34 -2.85
N HIS A 52 -3.31 1.06 -1.77
CA HIS A 52 -2.94 1.48 -0.43
C HIS A 52 -1.59 0.87 -0.01
N ILE A 53 -1.42 -0.44 -0.19
CA ILE A 53 -0.15 -1.12 0.09
C ILE A 53 1.01 -0.51 -0.71
N GLN A 54 0.80 -0.28 -2.02
CA GLN A 54 1.81 0.34 -2.87
C GLN A 54 2.19 1.76 -2.39
N ASP A 55 1.21 2.55 -1.95
CA ASP A 55 1.46 3.88 -1.39
C ASP A 55 2.25 3.81 -0.08
N GLN A 56 1.89 2.90 0.82
CA GLN A 56 2.62 2.68 2.07
C GLN A 56 4.09 2.31 1.83
N PHE A 57 4.37 1.42 0.87
CA PHE A 57 5.75 1.09 0.49
C PHE A 57 6.49 2.29 -0.11
N ARG A 58 5.83 3.08 -0.96
CA ARG A 58 6.41 4.29 -1.54
C ARG A 58 6.76 5.32 -0.47
N GLN A 59 5.88 5.54 0.51
CA GLN A 59 6.13 6.45 1.63
C GLN A 59 7.35 6.00 2.43
N LYS A 60 7.41 4.72 2.84
CA LYS A 60 8.58 4.16 3.55
C LYS A 60 9.88 4.24 2.76
N ALA A 61 9.83 3.96 1.45
CA ALA A 61 11.01 4.09 0.59
C ALA A 61 11.51 5.55 0.52
N ASN A 62 10.59 6.51 0.45
CA ASN A 62 10.95 7.93 0.48
C ASN A 62 11.55 8.34 1.83
N GLU A 63 10.99 7.90 2.95
CA GLU A 63 11.55 8.14 4.29
C GLU A 63 12.98 7.61 4.42
N ILE A 64 13.22 6.38 3.95
CA ILE A 64 14.55 5.76 3.93
C ILE A 64 15.50 6.61 3.09
N LYS A 65 15.10 7.00 1.88
CA LYS A 65 15.91 7.84 0.98
C LYS A 65 16.25 9.19 1.61
N GLN A 66 15.31 9.85 2.28
CA GLN A 66 15.59 11.11 2.96
C GLN A 66 16.55 10.91 4.14
N SER A 67 16.36 9.86 4.92
CA SER A 67 17.25 9.53 6.05
C SER A 67 18.70 9.29 5.60
N THR A 68 18.91 8.58 4.49
CA THR A 68 20.26 8.36 3.94
C THR A 68 20.88 9.65 3.39
N LEU A 69 20.12 10.49 2.69
CA LEU A 69 20.58 11.80 2.23
C LEU A 69 21.00 12.71 3.40
N HIS A 70 20.20 12.75 4.47
CA HIS A 70 20.52 13.52 5.67
C HIS A 70 21.80 13.05 6.37
N LYS A 71 22.03 11.72 6.44
CA LYS A 71 23.27 11.15 6.99
C LYS A 71 24.49 11.54 6.16
N ASN A 72 24.39 11.43 4.84
CA ASN A 72 25.49 11.78 3.94
C ASN A 72 25.86 13.26 4.04
N LYS A 73 24.85 14.16 4.11
CA LYS A 73 25.09 15.61 4.31
C LYS A 73 25.79 15.90 5.63
N LYS A 74 25.43 15.21 6.73
CA LYS A 74 26.11 15.37 8.02
C LYS A 74 27.56 14.91 8.00
N ASN A 75 27.86 13.83 7.27
CA ASN A 75 29.23 13.33 7.16
C ASN A 75 30.11 14.30 6.35
N LEU A 76 29.62 14.80 5.22
CA LEU A 76 30.31 15.83 4.41
C LEU A 76 30.66 17.09 5.20
N LEU A 77 29.80 17.52 6.14
CA LEU A 77 30.04 18.68 6.99
C LEU A 77 31.11 18.43 8.07
N LYS A 78 31.25 17.19 8.54
CA LYS A 78 32.28 16.81 9.52
C LYS A 78 33.66 16.70 8.91
N ASP A 79 33.76 16.34 7.63
CA ASP A 79 35.03 16.23 6.92
C ASP A 79 35.60 17.62 6.50
N LEU A 80 34.83 18.69 6.72
CA LEU A 80 35.20 20.09 6.43
C LEU A 80 35.64 20.88 7.69
N GLU A 81 35.50 20.30 8.88
CA GLU A 81 35.98 20.83 10.18
C GLU A 81 37.31 20.17 10.59
#